data_AF-A0A0C3JR94-F1
#
_entry.id   AF-A0A0C3JR94-F1
#
_cell.length_a   1.000
_cell.length_b   1.000
_cell.length_c   1.000
_cell.angle_alpha   90.00
_cell.angle_beta   90.00
_cell.angle_gamma   90.00
#
_symmetry.space_group_name_H-M   'P 1'
#
loop_
_entity.id
_entity.type
_entity.pdbx_description
1 polymer ?
#
loop_
_entity_poly.entity_id
_entity_poly.type
_entity_poly.pdbx_seq_one_letter_code
_entity_poly.pdbx_strand_id
1 'polypeptide(L)'
;MVGLEVPQEFLDLCFDIAKKFHNYPTINTSSKSDFISDDSPPASPEDADVDPDATTYYHGLPSKPTLVFRTGPPSEKLTGPETYLVKREIRPVFDDKFAAAWEDVGTRVYQYLDSATVKWTTIDIVRFAEPGKHVGPIVLWVGVRPGSLSRKFAQVAALACENILLSFQIVGVEIAFRESVFRRFGPRLLNYVATANPTASVCSPLTAALGLRIASVFTPYAEGTGALYLSTDCHSETVYVLTARHVVLPPKDIQNKLYHRTQNSQRRIEIMLLGPMAFQGVLTSAMVKIADDTIMVNYYQNQLDVLKNREESGDTDGVEAERAVVEPRLREAEASIKAINKFHSDVTKVWSQENHRVIGHVLYAPPITVGAGSKRYTEDWALIELDCNKIGWANFKGNVIDLGTEITPGKFTSMMDPDPTAPSSFNYPYDRLFPIQGVVPDDELARPRMHDANGEPCLLLIKNGAATGTTIGRGTGIKSFVRDYSLDGTEQTSMEFAILGNDRTAAFSARGDSGAVIVDGKGRVAALLTGGSGLTESTDITYGTPFEWLLERIKAKFPNAHLYPSMA
;
A
#
# COMPACT_ATOMS: atom_id res chain seq x y z
N MET A 1 -8.60 -12.10 38.78
CA MET A 1 -7.72 -11.03 38.25
C MET A 1 -6.43 -11.70 37.80
N VAL A 2 -6.34 -11.99 36.50
CA VAL A 2 -5.20 -12.73 35.92
C VAL A 2 -4.00 -11.79 35.84
N GLY A 3 -2.82 -12.26 36.25
CA GLY A 3 -1.54 -11.60 36.01
C GLY A 3 -1.12 -11.66 34.55
N LEU A 4 -1.96 -11.15 33.64
CA LEU A 4 -1.58 -10.92 32.26
C LEU A 4 -0.60 -9.74 32.23
N GLU A 5 0.49 -9.83 31.45
CA GLU A 5 1.46 -8.74 31.21
C GLU A 5 0.84 -7.53 30.46
N VAL A 6 -0.49 -7.43 30.43
CA VAL A 6 -1.24 -6.37 29.76
C VAL A 6 -1.81 -5.43 30.83
N PRO A 7 -1.49 -4.12 30.78
CA PRO A 7 -2.05 -3.15 31.74
C PRO A 7 -3.58 -3.16 31.71
N GLN A 8 -4.22 -3.15 32.89
CA GLN A 8 -5.69 -3.21 33.01
C GLN A 8 -6.39 -2.08 32.23
N GLU A 9 -5.85 -0.87 32.26
CA GLU A 9 -6.38 0.28 31.51
C GLU A 9 -6.43 0.02 30.00
N PHE A 10 -5.44 -0.70 29.45
CA PHE A 10 -5.42 -1.07 28.04
C PHE A 10 -6.41 -2.20 27.72
N LEU A 11 -6.59 -3.16 28.63
CA LEU A 11 -7.61 -4.21 28.48
C LEU A 11 -9.03 -3.61 28.48
N ASP A 12 -9.30 -2.64 29.36
CA ASP A 12 -10.60 -1.97 29.41
C ASP A 12 -10.90 -1.24 28.09
N LEU A 13 -9.89 -0.58 27.51
CA LEU A 13 -9.97 0.03 26.19
C LEU A 13 -10.25 -1.01 25.09
N CYS A 14 -9.60 -2.18 25.14
CA CYS A 14 -9.85 -3.28 24.20
C CYS A 14 -11.32 -3.73 24.26
N PHE A 15 -11.88 -3.90 25.46
CA PHE A 15 -13.28 -4.25 25.64
C PHE A 15 -14.25 -3.19 25.11
N ASP A 16 -13.96 -1.92 25.34
CA ASP A 16 -14.81 -0.82 24.86
C ASP A 16 -14.82 -0.73 23.33
N ILE A 17 -13.67 -0.97 22.70
CA ILE A 17 -13.57 -1.06 21.24
C ILE A 17 -14.32 -2.30 20.73
N ALA A 18 -14.13 -3.47 21.34
CA ALA A 18 -14.81 -4.70 20.95
C ALA A 18 -16.34 -4.57 21.03
N LYS A 19 -16.87 -3.91 22.07
CA LYS A 19 -18.32 -3.62 22.19
C LYS A 19 -18.84 -2.75 21.05
N LYS A 20 -18.07 -1.72 20.64
CA LYS A 20 -18.44 -0.85 19.53
C LYS A 20 -18.41 -1.60 18.19
N PHE A 21 -17.46 -2.51 18.03
CA PHE A 21 -17.28 -3.31 16.82
C PHE A 21 -18.36 -4.39 16.66
N HIS A 22 -18.72 -5.10 17.72
CA HIS A 22 -19.77 -6.14 17.66
C HIS A 22 -21.18 -5.58 17.47
N ASN A 23 -21.43 -4.35 17.90
CA ASN A 23 -22.72 -3.67 17.71
C ASN A 23 -22.91 -3.06 16.31
N TYR A 24 -21.87 -3.06 15.46
CA TYR A 24 -21.92 -2.58 14.07
C TYR A 24 -21.04 -3.48 13.19
N PRO A 25 -21.61 -4.44 12.44
CA PRO A 25 -20.85 -5.32 11.56
C PRO A 25 -20.46 -4.57 10.28
N THR A 26 -19.57 -3.58 10.42
CA THR A 26 -18.79 -2.83 9.43
C THR A 26 -18.37 -1.53 10.12
N ILE A 27 -17.10 -1.14 10.01
CA ILE A 27 -16.64 0.17 10.49
C ILE A 27 -17.40 1.26 9.74
N ASN A 28 -18.47 1.74 10.36
CA ASN A 28 -19.05 3.06 10.14
C ASN A 28 -18.38 3.99 11.13
N THR A 29 -17.39 4.76 10.68
CA THR A 29 -16.88 5.91 11.45
C THR A 29 -16.77 7.11 10.54
N SER A 30 -17.90 7.80 10.38
CA SER A 30 -17.92 9.19 9.95
C SER A 30 -17.41 10.06 11.10
N SER A 31 -16.14 10.39 11.09
CA SER A 31 -15.66 11.61 11.74
C SER A 31 -15.37 12.63 10.65
N LYS A 32 -16.26 13.62 10.50
CA LYS A 32 -15.92 14.86 9.82
C LYS A 32 -14.77 15.49 10.59
N SER A 33 -13.57 15.43 10.03
CA SER A 33 -12.46 16.26 10.46
C SER A 33 -12.49 17.53 9.61
N ASP A 34 -12.99 18.62 10.20
CA ASP A 34 -12.81 19.96 9.65
C ASP A 34 -11.33 20.32 9.84
N PHE A 35 -10.52 20.13 8.79
CA PHE A 35 -9.18 20.71 8.71
C PHE A 35 -9.10 21.67 7.54
N ILE A 36 -8.68 22.88 7.89
CA ILE A 36 -8.51 24.05 7.05
C ILE A 36 -7.62 23.71 5.86
N SER A 37 -8.17 23.86 4.66
CA SER A 37 -7.42 23.85 3.41
C SER A 37 -6.47 25.05 3.38
N ASP A 38 -5.17 24.77 3.33
CA ASP A 38 -4.16 25.77 2.99
C ASP A 38 -4.21 25.99 1.48
N ASP A 39 -5.05 26.95 1.07
CA ASP A 39 -5.24 27.40 -0.31
C ASP A 39 -3.99 28.16 -0.75
N SER A 40 -3.00 27.43 -1.25
CA SER A 40 -1.98 28.00 -2.13
C SER A 40 -2.29 27.61 -3.57
N PRO A 41 -2.58 28.57 -4.46
CA PRO A 41 -2.97 28.26 -5.83
C PRO A 41 -1.85 27.57 -6.60
N PRO A 42 -2.16 26.63 -7.50
CA PRO A 42 -1.17 26.04 -8.38
C PRO A 42 -0.63 27.11 -9.33
N ALA A 43 0.68 27.36 -9.26
CA ALA A 43 1.36 28.22 -10.22
C ALA A 43 1.13 27.67 -11.64
N SER A 44 0.59 28.52 -12.51
CA SER A 44 0.37 28.26 -13.93
C SER A 44 1.70 28.03 -14.67
N PRO A 45 1.70 27.24 -15.76
CA PRO A 45 2.89 26.93 -16.54
C PRO A 45 3.17 28.06 -17.54
N GLU A 46 3.73 29.17 -17.07
CA GLU A 46 4.31 30.20 -17.93
C GLU A 46 5.77 30.43 -17.49
N ASP A 47 6.69 30.16 -18.42
CA ASP A 47 8.16 30.33 -18.36
C ASP A 47 8.88 29.71 -17.14
N ALA A 48 9.16 28.41 -17.24
CA ALA A 48 9.97 27.72 -16.24
C ALA A 48 11.44 28.22 -16.31
N ASP A 49 11.82 29.08 -15.36
CA ASP A 49 13.19 29.48 -15.00
C ASP A 49 13.98 28.26 -14.50
N VAL A 50 14.29 27.34 -15.41
CA VAL A 50 14.99 26.07 -15.16
C VAL A 50 16.45 26.24 -15.55
N ASP A 51 17.35 25.77 -14.68
CA ASP A 51 18.78 25.78 -14.98
C ASP A 51 19.06 24.93 -16.24
N PRO A 52 19.86 25.42 -17.21
CA PRO A 52 20.19 24.66 -18.43
C PRO A 52 20.78 23.28 -18.14
N ASP A 53 21.44 23.11 -17.00
CA ASP A 53 22.07 21.87 -16.58
C ASP A 53 21.21 21.07 -15.57
N ALA A 54 19.94 21.45 -15.36
CA ALA A 54 19.07 20.91 -14.31
C ALA A 54 19.05 19.36 -14.26
N THR A 55 19.06 18.72 -15.42
CA THR A 55 18.94 17.25 -15.54
C THR A 55 20.27 16.54 -15.82
N THR A 56 21.33 17.29 -16.14
CA THR A 56 22.62 16.76 -16.61
C THR A 56 23.74 17.00 -15.60
N TYR A 57 23.64 18.01 -14.73
CA TYR A 57 24.71 18.41 -13.81
C TYR A 57 25.16 17.28 -12.87
N TYR A 58 24.20 16.52 -12.33
CA TYR A 58 24.48 15.41 -11.40
C TYR A 58 24.55 14.04 -12.09
N HIS A 59 24.85 14.02 -13.39
CA HIS A 59 25.01 12.78 -14.13
C HIS A 59 26.08 11.88 -13.48
N GLY A 60 25.82 10.58 -13.41
CA GLY A 60 26.69 9.60 -12.73
C GLY A 60 26.29 9.29 -11.28
N LEU A 61 25.50 10.15 -10.62
CA LEU A 61 24.99 9.85 -9.28
C LEU A 61 23.82 8.84 -9.32
N PRO A 62 23.73 7.92 -8.34
CA PRO A 62 22.70 6.88 -8.33
C PRO A 62 21.26 7.42 -8.41
N SER A 63 20.96 8.49 -7.65
CA SER A 63 19.61 9.07 -7.60
C SER A 63 19.28 10.01 -8.75
N LYS A 64 20.27 10.39 -9.58
CA LYS A 64 20.14 11.37 -10.67
C LYS A 64 19.28 12.59 -10.27
N PRO A 65 19.68 13.35 -9.23
CA PRO A 65 18.88 14.45 -8.70
C PRO A 65 18.81 15.61 -9.69
N THR A 66 17.71 16.38 -9.64
CA THR A 66 17.55 17.61 -10.42
C THR A 66 18.27 18.77 -9.73
N LEU A 67 19.12 19.51 -10.45
CA LEU A 67 19.70 20.77 -9.95
C LEU A 67 18.65 21.89 -10.03
N VAL A 68 18.48 22.62 -8.92
CA VAL A 68 17.60 23.80 -8.84
C VAL A 68 18.42 25.08 -9.05
N PHE A 69 19.53 25.22 -8.34
CA PHE A 69 20.43 26.39 -8.41
C PHE A 69 21.82 26.06 -7.85
N ARG A 70 22.86 26.76 -8.30
CA ARG A 70 24.21 26.71 -7.71
C ARG A 70 24.98 28.02 -7.85
N THR A 71 25.91 28.30 -6.93
CA THR A 71 26.77 29.50 -6.94
C THR A 71 28.09 29.34 -7.71
N GLY A 72 28.50 28.11 -8.04
CA GLY A 72 29.75 27.83 -8.76
C GLY A 72 29.79 28.32 -10.22
N PRO A 73 30.96 28.30 -10.89
CA PRO A 73 31.13 28.81 -12.26
C PRO A 73 30.27 28.04 -13.28
N PRO A 74 29.78 28.67 -14.36
CA PRO A 74 28.98 28.00 -15.39
C PRO A 74 29.68 26.75 -15.91
N SER A 75 28.92 25.69 -16.19
CA SER A 75 29.49 24.46 -16.74
C SER A 75 30.08 24.78 -18.12
N GLU A 76 31.26 24.25 -18.44
CA GLU A 76 31.84 24.41 -19.78
C GLU A 76 30.88 23.76 -20.80
N LYS A 77 30.38 24.57 -21.76
CA LYS A 77 29.59 24.05 -22.87
C LYS A 77 30.52 23.27 -23.80
N LEU A 78 30.46 21.95 -23.73
CA LEU A 78 31.15 21.08 -24.69
C LEU A 78 30.41 21.10 -26.03
N THR A 79 30.99 21.75 -27.04
CA THR A 79 30.49 21.76 -28.44
C THR A 79 31.17 20.66 -29.25
N GLY A 80 30.42 19.62 -29.66
CA GLY A 80 30.90 18.59 -30.59
C GLY A 80 30.00 17.34 -30.64
N PRO A 81 30.27 16.40 -31.58
CA PRO A 81 29.51 15.15 -31.72
C PRO A 81 29.75 14.14 -30.58
N GLU A 82 30.62 14.47 -29.64
CA GLU A 82 30.98 13.69 -28.44
C GLU A 82 30.55 14.40 -27.14
N THR A 83 29.26 14.71 -27.01
CA THR A 83 28.66 15.19 -25.75
C THR A 83 28.62 14.08 -24.70
N TYR A 84 29.79 13.64 -24.22
CA TYR A 84 29.86 12.71 -23.11
C TYR A 84 29.37 13.42 -21.84
N LEU A 85 28.23 12.96 -21.29
CA LEU A 85 27.77 13.39 -19.99
C LEU A 85 28.84 13.03 -18.94
N VAL A 86 29.45 14.05 -18.34
CA VAL A 86 30.52 13.85 -17.35
C VAL A 86 29.93 13.12 -16.13
N LYS A 87 30.47 11.94 -15.79
CA LYS A 87 30.05 11.20 -14.60
C LYS A 87 30.67 11.85 -13.37
N ARG A 88 29.85 12.42 -12.48
CA ARG A 88 30.30 12.96 -11.19
C ARG A 88 30.24 11.90 -10.09
N GLU A 89 31.14 12.05 -9.14
CA GLU A 89 31.20 11.25 -7.91
C GLU A 89 31.15 12.17 -6.69
N ILE A 90 30.41 11.76 -5.65
CA ILE A 90 30.39 12.46 -4.35
C ILE A 90 31.59 12.01 -3.53
N ARG A 91 32.32 12.96 -2.94
CA ARG A 91 33.46 12.72 -2.05
C ARG A 91 33.21 13.31 -0.66
N PRO A 92 33.68 12.63 0.41
CA PRO A 92 33.56 13.13 1.78
C PRO A 92 34.46 14.36 2.01
N VAL A 93 34.10 15.18 2.99
CA VAL A 93 34.88 16.32 3.45
C VAL A 93 35.39 16.03 4.86
N PHE A 94 36.71 16.14 5.05
CA PHE A 94 37.36 16.10 6.36
C PHE A 94 38.06 17.45 6.56
N ASP A 95 37.44 18.34 7.34
CA ASP A 95 37.97 19.67 7.67
C ASP A 95 37.64 19.97 9.14
N ASP A 96 38.67 20.01 10.00
CA ASP A 96 38.49 20.09 11.45
C ASP A 96 37.86 21.41 11.90
N LYS A 97 38.15 22.51 11.19
CA LYS A 97 37.57 23.83 11.50
C LYS A 97 36.10 23.87 11.13
N PHE A 98 35.77 23.35 9.96
CA PHE A 98 34.39 23.24 9.51
C PHE A 98 33.58 22.31 10.41
N ALA A 99 34.14 21.14 10.76
CA ALA A 99 33.49 20.16 11.62
C ALA A 99 33.19 20.72 13.01
N ALA A 100 34.12 21.47 13.60
CA ALA A 100 33.93 22.10 14.91
C ALA A 100 32.82 23.16 14.93
N ALA A 101 32.57 23.84 13.80
CA ALA A 101 31.54 24.89 13.69
C ALA A 101 30.21 24.38 13.12
N TRP A 102 30.15 23.13 12.63
CA TRP A 102 29.04 22.66 11.80
C TRP A 102 27.69 22.64 12.53
N GLU A 103 27.66 22.29 13.82
CA GLU A 103 26.40 22.24 14.57
C GLU A 103 25.74 23.62 14.64
N ASP A 104 26.51 24.67 14.94
CA ASP A 104 26.01 26.05 14.99
C ASP A 104 25.68 26.61 13.60
N VAL A 105 26.57 26.38 12.63
CA VAL A 105 26.41 26.83 11.24
C VAL A 105 25.18 26.18 10.62
N GLY A 106 25.10 24.84 10.67
CA GLY A 106 23.99 24.06 10.16
C GLY A 106 22.68 24.45 10.81
N THR A 107 22.70 24.76 12.12
CA THR A 107 21.53 25.25 12.85
C THR A 107 21.02 26.58 12.31
N ARG A 108 21.90 27.56 12.12
CA ARG A 108 21.50 28.85 11.54
C ARG A 108 21.02 28.71 10.10
N VAL A 109 21.64 27.83 9.31
CA VAL A 109 21.21 27.55 7.93
C VAL A 109 19.78 27.01 7.91
N TYR A 110 19.48 25.94 8.64
CA TYR A 110 18.13 25.37 8.57
C TYR A 110 17.07 26.30 9.17
N GLN A 111 17.38 27.04 10.24
CA GLN A 111 16.46 28.04 10.82
C GLN A 111 16.14 29.16 9.83
N TYR A 112 17.15 29.61 9.07
CA TYR A 112 16.93 30.57 8.00
C TYR A 112 16.03 29.98 6.91
N LEU A 113 16.32 28.76 6.44
CA LEU A 113 15.52 28.09 5.41
C LEU A 113 14.06 27.92 5.86
N ASP A 114 13.83 27.57 7.13
CA ASP A 114 12.49 27.49 7.74
C ASP A 114 11.79 28.85 7.73
N SER A 115 12.49 29.93 8.13
CA SER A 115 11.94 31.30 8.11
C SER A 115 11.62 31.80 6.71
N ALA A 116 12.37 31.33 5.71
CA ALA A 116 12.15 31.59 4.29
C ALA A 116 11.10 30.64 3.67
N THR A 117 10.44 29.81 4.48
CA THR A 117 9.44 28.81 4.06
C THR A 117 9.96 27.77 3.04
N VAL A 118 11.27 27.60 2.94
CA VAL A 118 11.91 26.62 2.06
C VAL A 118 11.66 25.23 2.62
N LYS A 119 11.03 24.36 1.82
CA LYS A 119 10.78 22.96 2.20
C LYS A 119 12.03 22.09 1.98
N TRP A 120 13.08 22.35 2.77
CA TRP A 120 14.35 21.62 2.71
C TRP A 120 14.18 20.18 3.22
N THR A 121 15.07 19.27 2.78
CA THR A 121 15.02 17.83 3.07
C THR A 121 16.33 17.29 3.63
N THR A 122 17.47 17.73 3.13
CA THR A 122 18.80 17.43 3.68
C THR A 122 19.69 18.65 3.55
N ILE A 123 20.71 18.75 4.40
CA ILE A 123 21.77 19.73 4.30
C ILE A 123 23.07 18.97 4.48
N ASP A 124 23.81 18.79 3.38
CA ASP A 124 24.99 17.95 3.33
C ASP A 124 26.24 18.79 3.01
N ILE A 125 27.40 18.39 3.56
CA ILE A 125 28.70 18.96 3.22
C ILE A 125 29.47 17.94 2.40
N VAL A 126 29.68 18.23 1.11
CA VAL A 126 30.27 17.28 0.16
C VAL A 126 31.28 17.94 -0.76
N ARG A 127 32.02 17.14 -1.52
CA ARG A 127 32.75 17.58 -2.72
C ARG A 127 32.33 16.75 -3.92
N PHE A 128 32.48 17.30 -5.12
CA PHE A 128 32.28 16.57 -6.36
C PHE A 128 33.61 16.33 -7.07
N ALA A 129 33.79 15.14 -7.61
CA ALA A 129 34.94 14.80 -8.45
C ALA A 129 34.46 14.37 -9.84
N GLU A 130 35.25 14.72 -10.87
CA GLU A 130 35.06 14.27 -12.25
C GLU A 130 36.24 13.34 -12.62
N PRO A 131 36.02 12.28 -13.42
CA PRO A 131 37.08 11.39 -13.87
C PRO A 131 38.25 12.15 -14.48
N GLY A 132 39.46 11.93 -13.95
CA GLY A 132 40.68 12.57 -14.43
C GLY A 132 40.87 14.04 -14.04
N LYS A 133 39.98 14.62 -13.22
CA LYS A 133 40.12 15.98 -12.68
C LYS A 133 40.36 15.99 -11.17
N HIS A 134 40.89 17.11 -10.67
CA HIS A 134 40.98 17.35 -9.23
C HIS A 134 39.59 17.46 -8.59
N VAL A 135 39.51 17.10 -7.32
CA VAL A 135 38.29 17.22 -6.52
C VAL A 135 37.91 18.69 -6.41
N GLY A 136 36.64 19.00 -6.67
CA GLY A 136 36.08 20.35 -6.61
C GLY A 136 36.01 20.93 -5.18
N PRO A 137 35.54 22.19 -5.06
CA PRO A 137 35.41 22.87 -3.77
C PRO A 137 34.39 22.18 -2.86
N ILE A 138 34.40 22.56 -1.58
CA ILE A 138 33.37 22.14 -0.63
C ILE A 138 32.04 22.71 -1.10
N VAL A 139 30.99 21.89 -1.08
CA VAL A 139 29.63 22.28 -1.45
C VAL A 139 28.70 22.07 -0.26
N LEU A 140 28.03 23.15 0.16
CA LEU A 140 26.81 23.08 0.96
C LEU A 140 25.68 22.62 0.03
N TRP A 141 25.36 21.34 0.11
CA TRP A 141 24.44 20.69 -0.80
C TRP A 141 23.09 20.50 -0.13
N VAL A 142 22.15 21.39 -0.49
CA VAL A 142 20.83 21.47 0.13
C VAL A 142 19.82 20.72 -0.72
N GLY A 143 19.19 19.72 -0.11
CA GLY A 143 18.04 19.03 -0.67
C GLY A 143 16.76 19.82 -0.43
N VAL A 144 15.88 19.92 -1.43
CA VAL A 144 14.53 20.50 -1.31
C VAL A 144 13.48 19.60 -1.91
N ARG A 145 12.25 19.68 -1.41
CA ARG A 145 11.14 18.87 -1.93
C ARG A 145 10.95 19.16 -3.44
N PRO A 146 10.80 18.12 -4.29
CA PRO A 146 10.63 18.33 -5.73
C PRO A 146 9.48 19.30 -6.06
N GLY A 147 9.73 20.26 -6.94
CA GLY A 147 8.79 21.30 -7.34
C GLY A 147 8.46 22.35 -6.28
N SER A 148 9.09 22.34 -5.09
CA SER A 148 8.74 23.27 -4.01
C SER A 148 9.55 24.57 -4.01
N LEU A 149 10.59 24.70 -4.82
CA LEU A 149 11.49 25.85 -4.82
C LEU A 149 11.86 26.24 -6.25
N SER A 150 11.60 27.48 -6.64
CA SER A 150 12.03 28.02 -7.94
C SER A 150 13.50 28.44 -7.90
N ARG A 151 14.15 28.50 -9.07
CA ARG A 151 15.55 28.91 -9.21
C ARG A 151 15.82 30.30 -8.62
N LYS A 152 14.96 31.28 -8.91
CA LYS A 152 15.05 32.65 -8.35
C LYS A 152 15.03 32.67 -6.81
N PHE A 153 14.15 31.91 -6.17
CA PHE A 153 14.11 31.83 -4.70
C PHE A 153 15.29 31.03 -4.16
N ALA A 154 15.74 29.98 -4.85
CA ALA A 154 16.93 29.23 -4.50
C ALA A 154 18.20 30.11 -4.55
N GLN A 155 18.30 31.04 -5.50
CA GLN A 155 19.39 32.02 -5.57
C GLN A 155 19.42 32.92 -4.35
N VAL A 156 18.26 33.46 -3.93
CA VAL A 156 18.16 34.30 -2.71
C VAL A 156 18.56 33.50 -1.47
N ALA A 157 18.05 32.27 -1.36
CA ALA A 157 18.38 31.39 -0.24
C ALA A 157 19.87 31.03 -0.20
N ALA A 158 20.49 30.81 -1.37
CA ALA A 158 21.92 30.52 -1.48
C ALA A 158 22.76 31.70 -0.96
N LEU A 159 22.47 32.93 -1.36
CA LEU A 159 23.19 34.12 -0.89
C LEU A 159 23.08 34.30 0.62
N ALA A 160 21.92 34.00 1.21
CA ALA A 160 21.75 34.06 2.65
C ALA A 160 22.54 32.95 3.38
N CYS A 161 22.56 31.73 2.83
CA CYS A 161 23.39 30.64 3.35
C CYS A 161 24.90 30.99 3.27
N GLU A 162 25.32 31.68 2.20
CA GLU A 162 26.68 32.20 2.05
C GLU A 162 27.03 33.21 3.15
N ASN A 163 26.14 34.18 3.41
CA ASN A 163 26.31 35.14 4.49
C ASN A 163 26.39 34.48 5.88
N ILE A 164 25.62 33.41 6.10
CA ILE A 164 25.69 32.63 7.35
C ILE A 164 27.09 31.99 7.46
N LEU A 165 27.57 31.31 6.42
CA LEU A 165 28.91 30.70 6.41
C LEU A 165 30.00 31.74 6.67
N LEU A 166 29.92 32.92 6.03
CA LEU A 166 30.85 34.03 6.23
C LEU A 166 30.86 34.54 7.68
N SER A 167 29.71 34.56 8.37
CA SER A 167 29.63 34.99 9.78
C SER A 167 30.42 34.08 10.74
N PHE A 168 30.71 32.84 10.33
CA PHE A 168 31.57 31.90 11.04
C PHE A 168 32.99 31.81 10.46
N GLN A 169 33.38 32.76 9.60
CA GLN A 169 34.68 32.79 8.91
C GLN A 169 34.92 31.56 8.01
N ILE A 170 33.86 30.89 7.56
CA ILE A 170 33.92 29.79 6.60
C ILE A 170 33.82 30.38 5.20
N VAL A 171 34.86 30.16 4.38
CA VAL A 171 34.99 30.72 3.03
C VAL A 171 35.26 29.61 2.00
N GLY A 172 35.01 29.88 0.73
CA GLY A 172 35.32 28.95 -0.36
C GLY A 172 34.36 27.75 -0.46
N VAL A 173 33.13 27.92 0.01
CA VAL A 173 32.05 26.93 -0.06
C VAL A 173 31.08 27.31 -1.16
N GLU A 174 30.88 26.42 -2.12
CA GLU A 174 29.79 26.57 -3.08
C GLU A 174 28.47 26.14 -2.46
N ILE A 175 27.37 26.71 -2.92
CA ILE A 175 26.03 26.37 -2.43
C ILE A 175 25.24 25.86 -3.61
N ALA A 176 24.65 24.68 -3.45
CA ALA A 176 23.87 24.04 -4.50
C ALA A 176 22.57 23.48 -3.93
N PHE A 177 21.47 23.81 -4.58
CA PHE A 177 20.14 23.28 -4.29
C PHE A 177 19.81 22.17 -5.29
N ARG A 178 19.33 21.04 -4.77
CA ARG A 178 18.83 19.91 -5.56
C ARG A 178 17.43 19.53 -5.15
N GLU A 179 16.66 18.99 -6.07
CA GLU A 179 15.46 18.25 -5.72
C GLU A 179 15.87 16.91 -5.11
N SER A 180 15.50 16.68 -3.85
CA SER A 180 15.70 15.41 -3.16
C SER A 180 14.67 15.19 -2.06
N VAL A 181 14.58 13.96 -1.59
CA VAL A 181 13.72 13.60 -0.45
C VAL A 181 14.56 12.77 0.50
N PHE A 182 14.59 13.16 1.78
CA PHE A 182 15.18 12.35 2.84
C PHE A 182 14.28 11.17 3.14
N ARG A 183 14.81 9.96 3.02
CA ARG A 183 14.09 8.71 3.28
C ARG A 183 14.74 8.00 4.45
N ARG A 184 13.96 7.77 5.51
CA ARG A 184 14.27 6.69 6.45
C ARG A 184 13.68 5.44 5.84
N PHE A 185 14.50 4.40 5.64
CA PHE A 185 13.98 3.12 5.19
C PHE A 185 13.06 2.60 6.29
N GLY A 186 11.75 2.70 6.06
CA GLY A 186 10.78 2.09 6.96
C GLY A 186 10.93 0.57 6.97
N PRO A 187 10.24 -0.12 7.88
CA PRO A 187 10.28 -1.58 7.98
C PRO A 187 9.92 -2.26 6.64
N ARG A 188 10.45 -3.47 6.46
CA ARG A 188 10.01 -4.39 5.41
C ARG A 188 8.60 -4.88 5.73
N LEU A 189 7.86 -5.27 4.69
CA LEU A 189 6.63 -6.04 4.84
C LEU A 189 6.91 -7.27 5.70
N LEU A 190 5.97 -7.60 6.58
CA LEU A 190 6.08 -8.77 7.44
C LEU A 190 6.05 -10.04 6.59
N ASN A 191 6.71 -11.07 7.10
CA ASN A 191 6.59 -12.39 6.51
C ASN A 191 5.19 -12.95 6.79
N TYR A 192 4.74 -13.83 5.91
CA TYR A 192 3.60 -14.69 6.21
C TYR A 192 3.87 -15.50 7.48
N VAL A 193 2.82 -15.73 8.25
CA VAL A 193 2.86 -16.58 9.45
C VAL A 193 1.90 -17.75 9.28
N ALA A 194 2.31 -18.92 9.74
CA ALA A 194 1.47 -20.12 9.71
C ALA A 194 0.12 -19.88 10.39
N THR A 195 -0.92 -20.62 9.98
CA THR A 195 -2.27 -20.56 10.57
C THR A 195 -2.30 -20.71 12.09
N ALA A 196 -1.41 -21.54 12.65
CA ALA A 196 -1.32 -21.74 14.08
C ALA A 196 -0.61 -20.59 14.84
N ASN A 197 -0.03 -19.61 14.12
CA ASN A 197 0.55 -18.45 14.77
C ASN A 197 -0.57 -17.57 15.33
N PRO A 198 -0.52 -17.16 16.60
CA PRO A 198 -1.62 -16.39 17.18
C PRO A 198 -1.88 -15.06 16.47
N THR A 199 -0.88 -14.48 15.81
CA THR A 199 -0.99 -13.21 15.06
C THR A 199 -1.57 -13.35 13.65
N ALA A 200 -1.85 -14.58 13.19
CA ALA A 200 -2.28 -14.86 11.81
C ALA A 200 -3.54 -14.07 11.40
N SER A 201 -4.48 -13.85 12.34
CA SER A 201 -5.72 -13.11 12.07
C SER A 201 -5.53 -11.61 11.86
N VAL A 202 -4.40 -11.03 12.32
CA VAL A 202 -4.20 -9.57 12.35
C VAL A 202 -2.99 -9.09 11.56
N CYS A 203 -2.02 -9.97 11.27
CA CYS A 203 -0.78 -9.57 10.62
C CYS A 203 -0.87 -9.47 9.09
N SER A 204 -1.84 -10.17 8.46
CA SER A 204 -2.02 -10.23 7.00
C SER A 204 -1.89 -8.86 6.29
N PRO A 205 -2.49 -7.76 6.79
CA PRO A 205 -2.44 -6.45 6.12
C PRO A 205 -1.06 -5.80 6.04
N LEU A 206 -0.10 -6.30 6.83
CA LEU A 206 1.30 -5.86 6.83
C LEU A 206 2.22 -6.79 6.03
N THR A 207 1.69 -7.86 5.45
CA THR A 207 2.44 -8.80 4.63
C THR A 207 2.41 -8.42 3.14
N ALA A 208 3.15 -9.17 2.32
CA ALA A 208 3.12 -9.03 0.88
C ALA A 208 2.02 -9.88 0.20
N ALA A 209 1.11 -10.52 0.94
CA ALA A 209 -0.03 -11.19 0.31
C ALA A 209 -0.93 -10.18 -0.42
N LEU A 210 -1.61 -10.64 -1.48
CA LEU A 210 -2.54 -9.81 -2.25
C LEU A 210 -3.72 -9.36 -1.37
N GLY A 211 -4.28 -8.20 -1.70
CA GLY A 211 -5.15 -7.46 -0.78
C GLY A 211 -4.42 -6.34 -0.04
N LEU A 212 -3.29 -5.85 -0.58
CA LEU A 212 -2.53 -4.74 0.00
C LEU A 212 -3.44 -3.53 0.17
N ARG A 213 -3.63 -3.07 1.41
CA ARG A 213 -4.40 -1.85 1.66
C ARG A 213 -3.50 -0.67 1.35
N ILE A 214 -3.83 0.12 0.34
CA ILE A 214 -2.96 1.17 -0.18
C ILE A 214 -3.69 2.51 -0.27
N ALA A 215 -2.91 3.58 -0.20
CA ALA A 215 -3.37 4.94 -0.46
C ALA A 215 -2.26 5.78 -1.07
N SER A 216 -2.63 6.80 -1.84
CA SER A 216 -1.68 7.84 -2.25
C SER A 216 -1.32 8.72 -1.05
N VAL A 217 -0.03 9.05 -0.90
CA VAL A 217 0.43 10.00 0.13
C VAL A 217 -0.22 11.38 -0.06
N PHE A 218 -0.64 11.72 -1.29
CA PHE A 218 -1.30 12.99 -1.57
C PHE A 218 -2.78 13.01 -1.19
N THR A 219 -3.47 11.87 -1.28
CA THR A 219 -4.90 11.72 -0.94
C THR A 219 -5.06 10.53 0.01
N PRO A 220 -4.55 10.61 1.25
CA PRO A 220 -4.47 9.47 2.15
C PRO A 220 -5.82 8.93 2.60
N TYR A 221 -6.90 9.72 2.50
CA TYR A 221 -8.28 9.28 2.78
C TYR A 221 -8.88 8.42 1.66
N ALA A 222 -8.30 8.43 0.45
CA ALA A 222 -8.74 7.62 -0.67
C ALA A 222 -8.00 6.27 -0.61
N GLU A 223 -8.51 5.38 0.23
CA GLU A 223 -7.95 4.05 0.42
C GLU A 223 -8.55 3.05 -0.56
N GLY A 224 -7.72 2.11 -0.99
CA GLY A 224 -8.11 1.02 -1.87
C GLY A 224 -7.21 -0.19 -1.70
N THR A 225 -7.24 -1.07 -2.69
CA THR A 225 -6.57 -2.37 -2.66
C THR A 225 -5.57 -2.50 -3.82
N GLY A 226 -4.38 -3.05 -3.55
CA GLY A 226 -3.45 -3.53 -4.56
C GLY A 226 -3.84 -4.92 -5.05
N ALA A 227 -4.04 -5.07 -6.36
CA ALA A 227 -4.61 -6.25 -7.00
C ALA A 227 -3.61 -7.39 -7.14
N LEU A 228 -2.53 -7.15 -7.87
CA LEU A 228 -1.64 -8.16 -8.43
C LEU A 228 -0.23 -7.62 -8.58
N TYR A 229 0.75 -8.49 -8.39
CA TYR A 229 2.13 -8.25 -8.77
C TYR A 229 2.36 -8.55 -10.25
N LEU A 230 2.96 -7.60 -10.96
CA LEU A 230 3.38 -7.74 -12.35
C LEU A 230 4.90 -7.58 -12.45
N SER A 231 5.49 -8.26 -13.43
CA SER A 231 6.84 -7.93 -13.90
C SER A 231 6.77 -7.47 -15.36
N THR A 232 7.67 -6.57 -15.75
CA THR A 232 7.81 -6.08 -17.13
C THR A 232 9.08 -6.58 -17.82
N ASP A 233 9.89 -7.38 -17.12
CA ASP A 233 11.06 -8.05 -17.68
C ASP A 233 11.37 -9.37 -16.95
N CYS A 234 12.08 -10.26 -17.63
CA CYS A 234 12.50 -11.55 -17.09
C CYS A 234 13.78 -11.45 -16.24
N HIS A 235 14.37 -10.25 -16.11
CA HIS A 235 15.70 -10.02 -15.55
C HIS A 235 15.79 -8.89 -14.52
N SER A 236 14.76 -8.04 -14.34
CA SER A 236 14.81 -7.08 -13.23
C SER A 236 14.21 -7.65 -11.95
N GLU A 237 14.77 -7.19 -10.85
CA GLU A 237 14.23 -7.32 -9.51
C GLU A 237 13.05 -6.35 -9.28
N THR A 238 12.54 -5.69 -10.34
CA THR A 238 11.48 -4.70 -10.22
C THR A 238 10.12 -5.39 -10.24
N VAL A 239 9.36 -5.21 -9.17
CA VAL A 239 7.99 -5.69 -9.06
C VAL A 239 7.04 -4.51 -9.04
N TYR A 240 5.96 -4.64 -9.81
CA TYR A 240 4.90 -3.65 -9.88
C TYR A 240 3.64 -4.16 -9.20
N VAL A 241 2.86 -3.26 -8.60
CA VAL A 241 1.50 -3.55 -8.11
C VAL A 241 0.49 -2.90 -9.04
N LEU A 242 -0.43 -3.70 -9.58
CA LEU A 242 -1.61 -3.23 -10.28
C LEU A 242 -2.69 -2.83 -9.27
N THR A 243 -3.39 -1.73 -9.53
CA THR A 243 -4.58 -1.31 -8.77
C THR A 243 -5.52 -0.52 -9.68
N ALA A 244 -6.68 -0.07 -9.18
CA ALA A 244 -7.54 0.88 -9.87
C ALA A 244 -6.92 2.29 -9.84
N ARG A 245 -7.04 3.07 -10.92
CA ARG A 245 -6.47 4.43 -10.97
C ARG A 245 -7.15 5.35 -9.97
N HIS A 246 -8.46 5.28 -9.81
CA HIS A 246 -9.16 6.19 -8.90
C HIS A 246 -8.74 6.01 -7.42
N VAL A 247 -8.13 4.89 -7.05
CA VAL A 247 -7.55 4.67 -5.71
C VAL A 247 -6.33 5.56 -5.49
N VAL A 248 -5.43 5.61 -6.48
CA VAL A 248 -4.16 6.35 -6.35
C VAL A 248 -4.21 7.77 -6.90
N LEU A 249 -5.16 8.05 -7.80
CA LEU A 249 -5.42 9.35 -8.42
C LEU A 249 -6.94 9.62 -8.48
N PRO A 250 -7.58 9.92 -7.34
CA PRO A 250 -9.02 10.14 -7.28
C PRO A 250 -9.46 11.29 -8.21
N PRO A 251 -10.45 11.07 -9.11
CA PRO A 251 -10.88 12.10 -10.06
C PRO A 251 -11.42 13.39 -9.43
N LYS A 252 -11.89 13.31 -8.17
CA LYS A 252 -12.35 14.47 -7.40
C LYS A 252 -11.22 15.45 -7.07
N ASP A 253 -9.99 14.95 -6.94
CA ASP A 253 -8.84 15.69 -6.42
C ASP A 253 -7.75 15.88 -7.48
N ILE A 254 -7.69 14.96 -8.44
CA ILE A 254 -6.66 14.93 -9.48
C ILE A 254 -7.33 14.82 -10.84
N GLN A 255 -6.95 15.71 -11.75
CA GLN A 255 -7.46 15.71 -13.13
C GLN A 255 -7.32 14.33 -13.78
N ASN A 256 -8.34 13.94 -14.55
CA ASN A 256 -8.36 12.68 -15.28
C ASN A 256 -7.45 12.71 -16.52
N LYS A 257 -6.15 12.84 -16.30
CA LYS A 257 -5.10 12.86 -17.32
C LYS A 257 -4.16 11.67 -17.15
N LEU A 258 -3.44 11.37 -18.23
CA LEU A 258 -2.38 10.38 -18.24
C LEU A 258 -1.30 10.80 -17.25
N TYR A 259 -0.98 9.91 -16.33
CA TYR A 259 0.22 10.01 -15.52
C TYR A 259 1.21 8.94 -16.00
N HIS A 260 2.42 9.36 -16.38
CA HIS A 260 3.50 8.44 -16.72
C HIS A 260 4.83 9.05 -16.29
N ARG A 261 5.46 8.40 -15.30
CA ARG A 261 6.75 8.83 -14.78
C ARG A 261 7.87 8.32 -15.68
N THR A 262 8.42 9.21 -16.48
CA THR A 262 9.56 8.95 -17.39
C THR A 262 10.81 9.72 -16.99
N GLN A 263 10.67 10.80 -16.23
CA GLN A 263 11.75 11.68 -15.82
C GLN A 263 11.73 11.92 -14.31
N ASN A 264 12.90 12.16 -13.72
CA ASN A 264 13.01 12.41 -12.28
C ASN A 264 12.43 13.75 -11.83
N SER A 265 12.40 14.74 -12.72
CA SER A 265 11.79 16.06 -12.49
C SER A 265 10.27 16.03 -12.42
N GLN A 266 9.62 14.96 -12.90
CA GLN A 266 8.17 14.82 -12.79
C GLN A 266 7.79 14.52 -11.35
N ARG A 267 6.69 15.14 -10.90
CA ARG A 267 6.15 14.95 -9.56
C ARG A 267 5.95 13.46 -9.28
N ARG A 268 6.68 12.95 -8.29
CA ARG A 268 6.57 11.56 -7.82
C ARG A 268 5.33 11.41 -6.94
N ILE A 269 4.43 10.49 -7.31
CA ILE A 269 3.24 10.18 -6.52
C ILE A 269 3.52 8.93 -5.71
N GLU A 270 3.82 9.12 -4.43
CA GLU A 270 4.18 8.05 -3.52
C GLU A 270 2.94 7.32 -3.03
N ILE A 271 3.08 6.00 -2.88
CA ILE A 271 2.03 5.12 -2.38
C ILE A 271 2.45 4.59 -1.02
N MET A 272 1.56 4.68 -0.04
CA MET A 272 1.72 4.09 1.28
C MET A 272 0.85 2.85 1.42
N LEU A 273 1.37 1.85 2.12
CA LEU A 273 0.62 0.74 2.69
C LEU A 273 -0.11 1.23 3.94
N LEU A 274 -1.32 0.74 4.16
CA LEU A 274 -2.20 1.15 5.26
C LEU A 274 -2.33 2.68 5.31
N GLY A 275 -3.26 3.22 4.52
CA GLY A 275 -3.72 4.59 4.76
C GLY A 275 -4.19 4.76 6.21
N PRO A 276 -4.43 6.00 6.67
CA PRO A 276 -4.77 6.28 8.06
C PRO A 276 -5.91 5.43 8.62
N MET A 277 -6.97 5.18 7.85
CA MET A 277 -8.11 4.36 8.27
C MET A 277 -7.74 2.88 8.31
N ALA A 278 -7.10 2.36 7.25
CA ALA A 278 -6.65 0.98 7.20
C ALA A 278 -5.63 0.64 8.31
N PHE A 279 -4.74 1.58 8.65
CA PHE A 279 -3.78 1.42 9.74
C PHE A 279 -4.47 1.34 11.09
N GLN A 280 -5.41 2.26 11.35
CA GLN A 280 -6.21 2.22 12.56
C GLN A 280 -7.02 0.92 12.65
N GLY A 281 -7.55 0.44 11.52
CA GLY A 281 -8.25 -0.84 11.44
C GLY A 281 -7.41 -2.04 11.86
N VAL A 282 -6.10 -2.06 11.57
CA VAL A 282 -5.18 -3.11 12.03
C VAL A 282 -5.03 -3.07 13.56
N LEU A 283 -4.82 -1.89 14.14
CA LEU A 283 -4.70 -1.73 15.59
C LEU A 283 -6.00 -2.15 16.29
N THR A 284 -7.13 -1.66 15.78
CA THR A 284 -8.46 -2.04 16.28
C THR A 284 -8.69 -3.54 16.20
N SER A 285 -8.34 -4.21 15.10
CA SER A 285 -8.50 -5.67 14.96
C SER A 285 -7.67 -6.43 16.00
N ALA A 286 -6.44 -5.98 16.28
CA ALA A 286 -5.63 -6.56 17.35
C ALA A 286 -6.26 -6.37 18.74
N MET A 287 -6.82 -5.20 19.02
CA MET A 287 -7.50 -4.92 20.30
C MET A 287 -8.77 -5.75 20.47
N VAL A 288 -9.59 -5.89 19.41
CA VAL A 288 -10.77 -6.77 19.41
C VAL A 288 -10.36 -8.21 19.72
N LYS A 289 -9.32 -8.72 19.04
CA LYS A 289 -8.81 -10.07 19.27
C LYS A 289 -8.33 -10.29 20.71
N ILE A 290 -7.64 -9.31 21.32
CA ILE A 290 -7.25 -9.37 22.73
C ILE A 290 -8.48 -9.47 23.64
N ALA A 291 -9.52 -8.67 23.39
CA ALA A 291 -10.75 -8.71 24.18
C ALA A 291 -11.46 -10.07 24.06
N ASP A 292 -11.62 -10.59 22.84
CA ASP A 292 -12.25 -11.87 22.58
C ASP A 292 -11.48 -13.03 23.24
N ASP A 293 -10.16 -13.06 23.10
CA ASP A 293 -9.33 -14.08 23.76
C ASP A 293 -9.39 -13.97 25.29
N THR A 294 -9.51 -12.76 25.83
CA THR A 294 -9.69 -12.56 27.28
C THR A 294 -11.03 -13.12 27.76
N ILE A 295 -12.10 -12.98 26.97
CA ILE A 295 -13.40 -13.62 27.25
C ILE A 295 -13.24 -15.14 27.24
N MET A 296 -12.53 -15.69 26.25
CA MET A 296 -12.30 -17.13 26.14
C MET A 296 -11.44 -17.68 27.29
N VAL A 297 -10.41 -16.97 27.73
CA VAL A 297 -9.61 -17.32 28.91
C VAL A 297 -10.50 -17.45 30.15
N ASN A 298 -11.34 -16.44 30.42
CA ASN A 298 -12.25 -16.47 31.56
C ASN A 298 -13.26 -17.64 31.44
N TYR A 299 -13.76 -17.91 30.24
CA TYR A 299 -14.66 -19.03 29.97
C TYR A 299 -14.00 -20.38 30.28
N TYR A 300 -12.78 -20.62 29.80
CA TYR A 300 -12.05 -21.86 30.05
C TYR A 300 -11.64 -22.02 31.51
N GLN A 301 -11.26 -20.94 32.20
CA GLN A 301 -10.99 -20.96 33.64
C GLN A 301 -12.24 -21.39 34.43
N ASN A 302 -13.40 -20.80 34.12
CA ASN A 302 -14.66 -21.19 34.74
C ASN A 302 -15.01 -22.67 34.47
N GLN A 303 -14.75 -23.17 33.26
CA GLN A 303 -14.92 -24.60 32.95
C GLN A 303 -14.02 -25.49 33.80
N LEU A 304 -12.74 -25.13 33.97
CA LEU A 304 -11.81 -25.89 34.80
C LEU A 304 -12.20 -25.87 36.28
N ASP A 305 -12.73 -24.75 36.78
CA ASP A 305 -13.25 -24.65 38.15
C ASP A 305 -14.49 -25.55 38.34
N VAL A 306 -15.42 -25.58 37.37
CA VAL A 306 -16.57 -26.49 37.39
C VAL A 306 -16.13 -27.95 37.38
N LEU A 307 -15.14 -28.30 36.54
CA LEU A 307 -14.59 -29.66 36.48
C LEU A 307 -13.95 -30.07 37.81
N LYS A 308 -13.22 -29.15 38.46
CA LYS A 308 -12.65 -29.38 39.78
C LYS A 308 -13.74 -29.65 40.83
N ASN A 309 -14.81 -28.87 40.83
CA ASN A 309 -15.94 -29.08 41.75
C ASN A 309 -16.68 -30.40 41.49
N ARG A 310 -16.80 -30.84 40.23
CA ARG A 310 -17.37 -32.15 39.87
C ARG A 310 -16.53 -33.30 40.41
N GLU A 311 -15.21 -33.22 40.22
CA GLU A 311 -14.25 -34.17 40.75
C GLU A 311 -14.31 -34.25 42.30
N GLU A 312 -14.37 -33.11 42.98
CA GLU A 312 -14.53 -33.02 44.43
C GLU A 312 -15.86 -33.59 44.96
N SER A 313 -16.92 -33.55 44.15
CA SER A 313 -18.24 -34.11 44.49
C SER A 313 -18.41 -35.60 44.10
N GLY A 314 -17.37 -36.20 43.53
CA GLY A 314 -17.32 -37.63 43.18
C GLY A 314 -17.87 -37.98 41.79
N ASP A 315 -18.31 -37.00 41.00
CA ASP A 315 -18.66 -37.17 39.59
C ASP A 315 -17.40 -37.04 38.73
N THR A 316 -16.80 -38.18 38.40
CA THR A 316 -15.58 -38.27 37.59
C THR A 316 -15.83 -38.61 36.13
N ASP A 317 -17.09 -38.76 35.72
CA ASP A 317 -17.43 -39.16 34.36
C ASP A 317 -17.04 -38.08 33.35
N GLY A 318 -16.19 -38.45 32.39
CA GLY A 318 -15.68 -37.57 31.34
C GLY A 318 -14.76 -36.43 31.78
N VAL A 319 -14.50 -36.24 33.07
CA VAL A 319 -13.76 -35.06 33.61
C VAL A 319 -12.35 -34.95 33.02
N GLU A 320 -11.59 -36.04 33.03
CA GLU A 320 -10.22 -36.04 32.50
C GLU A 320 -10.18 -35.77 30.99
N ALA A 321 -11.15 -36.32 30.24
CA ALA A 321 -11.25 -36.09 28.80
C ALA A 321 -11.61 -34.64 28.48
N GLU A 322 -12.50 -34.02 29.25
CA GLU A 322 -12.86 -32.61 29.10
C GLU A 322 -11.69 -31.69 29.50
N ARG A 323 -11.02 -31.98 30.62
CA ARG A 323 -9.82 -31.27 31.07
C ARG A 323 -8.71 -31.28 30.01
N ALA A 324 -8.45 -32.44 29.40
CA ALA A 324 -7.47 -32.60 28.33
C ALA A 324 -7.76 -31.75 27.07
N VAL A 325 -9.02 -31.34 26.85
CA VAL A 325 -9.42 -30.45 25.75
C VAL A 325 -9.35 -28.97 26.17
N VAL A 326 -9.76 -28.65 27.39
CA VAL A 326 -9.87 -27.26 27.87
C VAL A 326 -8.50 -26.67 28.21
N GLU A 327 -7.61 -27.42 28.86
CA GLU A 327 -6.29 -26.90 29.27
C GLU A 327 -5.40 -26.43 28.10
N PRO A 328 -5.31 -27.15 26.96
CA PRO A 328 -4.60 -26.64 25.79
C PRO A 328 -5.22 -25.36 25.22
N ARG A 329 -6.55 -25.25 25.17
CA ARG A 329 -7.26 -24.07 24.65
C ARG A 329 -7.07 -22.84 25.54
N LEU A 330 -7.05 -23.03 26.85
CA LEU A 330 -6.71 -21.97 27.80
C LEU A 330 -5.29 -21.46 27.54
N ARG A 331 -4.30 -22.36 27.46
CA ARG A 331 -2.90 -22.00 27.18
C ARG A 331 -2.74 -21.29 25.82
N GLU A 332 -3.48 -21.74 24.80
CA GLU A 332 -3.48 -21.11 23.48
C GLU A 332 -4.04 -19.68 23.53
N ALA A 333 -5.17 -19.47 24.21
CA ALA A 333 -5.76 -18.14 24.35
C ALA A 333 -4.86 -17.18 25.15
N GLU A 334 -4.24 -17.65 26.25
CA GLU A 334 -3.28 -16.85 27.02
C GLU A 334 -2.03 -16.48 26.20
N ALA A 335 -1.49 -17.44 25.43
CA ALA A 335 -0.38 -17.20 24.52
C ALA A 335 -0.76 -16.22 23.40
N SER A 336 -2.00 -16.31 22.90
CA SER A 336 -2.54 -15.39 21.90
C SER A 336 -2.60 -13.96 22.40
N ILE A 337 -3.15 -13.72 23.59
CA ILE A 337 -3.19 -12.37 24.20
C ILE A 337 -1.79 -11.77 24.27
N LYS A 338 -0.80 -12.54 24.76
CA LYS A 338 0.59 -12.07 24.86
C LYS A 338 1.19 -11.74 23.49
N ALA A 339 0.99 -12.60 22.50
CA ALA A 339 1.51 -12.42 21.15
C ALA A 339 0.85 -11.22 20.43
N ILE A 340 -0.47 -11.09 20.51
CA ILE A 340 -1.22 -9.99 19.88
C ILE A 340 -0.90 -8.66 20.56
N ASN A 341 -0.77 -8.60 21.89
CA ASN A 341 -0.37 -7.38 22.59
C ASN A 341 1.03 -6.91 22.19
N LYS A 342 1.97 -7.86 22.06
CA LYS A 342 3.31 -7.57 21.54
C LYS A 342 3.24 -7.07 20.09
N PHE A 343 2.48 -7.74 19.23
CA PHE A 343 2.26 -7.30 17.85
C PHE A 343 1.68 -5.89 17.78
N HIS A 344 0.64 -5.58 18.56
CA HIS A 344 0.03 -4.25 18.62
C HIS A 344 1.06 -3.18 19.00
N SER A 345 1.87 -3.45 20.02
CA SER A 345 2.93 -2.55 20.49
C SER A 345 4.03 -2.35 19.44
N ASP A 346 4.50 -3.42 18.80
CA ASP A 346 5.53 -3.38 17.76
C ASP A 346 5.01 -2.64 16.50
N VAL A 347 3.77 -2.89 16.09
CA VAL A 347 3.11 -2.18 14.98
C VAL A 347 2.96 -0.70 15.28
N THR A 348 2.44 -0.36 16.46
CA THR A 348 2.28 1.04 16.89
C THR A 348 3.63 1.75 16.91
N LYS A 349 4.68 1.14 17.45
CA LYS A 349 6.01 1.76 17.54
C LYS A 349 6.67 1.97 16.18
N VAL A 350 6.59 0.98 15.29
CA VAL A 350 7.39 0.97 14.05
C VAL A 350 6.63 1.56 12.87
N TRP A 351 5.31 1.34 12.79
CA TRP A 351 4.52 1.65 11.60
C TRP A 351 3.65 2.89 11.74
N SER A 352 3.60 3.56 12.91
CA SER A 352 2.77 4.78 13.08
C SER A 352 3.18 5.93 12.16
N GLN A 353 4.46 6.05 11.83
CA GLN A 353 4.92 7.11 10.92
C GLN A 353 4.56 6.78 9.46
N GLU A 354 3.90 7.69 8.75
CA GLU A 354 3.45 7.47 7.37
C GLU A 354 4.60 7.17 6.39
N ASN A 355 5.73 7.85 6.54
CA ASN A 355 6.93 7.63 5.72
C ASN A 355 7.47 6.20 5.85
N HIS A 356 7.26 5.54 7.00
CA HIS A 356 7.65 4.15 7.21
C HIS A 356 6.76 3.20 6.42
N ARG A 357 5.55 3.63 6.07
CA ARG A 357 4.59 2.84 5.31
C ARG A 357 4.63 3.11 3.80
N VAL A 358 5.45 4.04 3.31
CA VAL A 358 5.64 4.25 1.86
C VAL A 358 6.27 3.01 1.24
N ILE A 359 5.56 2.36 0.31
CA ILE A 359 5.96 1.09 -0.31
C ILE A 359 6.40 1.23 -1.78
N GLY A 360 6.18 2.40 -2.38
CA GLY A 360 6.47 2.58 -3.79
C GLY A 360 5.94 3.90 -4.33
N HIS A 361 5.78 3.97 -5.65
CA HIS A 361 5.25 5.14 -6.32
C HIS A 361 4.55 4.76 -7.62
N VAL A 362 3.58 5.58 -8.05
CA VAL A 362 2.91 5.37 -9.33
C VAL A 362 3.93 5.51 -10.45
N LEU A 363 3.99 4.51 -11.34
CA LEU A 363 4.74 4.55 -12.59
C LEU A 363 3.85 5.06 -13.72
N TYR A 364 2.66 4.47 -13.86
CA TYR A 364 1.77 4.70 -14.99
C TYR A 364 0.30 4.61 -14.58
N ALA A 365 -0.52 5.54 -15.05
CA ALA A 365 -1.98 5.52 -14.88
C ALA A 365 -2.63 6.26 -16.07
N PRO A 366 -3.22 5.55 -17.05
CA PRO A 366 -3.94 6.18 -18.16
C PRO A 366 -5.20 6.89 -17.66
N PRO A 367 -5.79 7.86 -18.38
CA PRO A 367 -7.08 8.44 -17.99
C PRO A 367 -8.14 7.35 -17.82
N ILE A 368 -8.98 7.50 -16.80
CA ILE A 368 -10.20 6.71 -16.65
C ILE A 368 -11.04 6.93 -17.90
N THR A 369 -11.34 5.84 -18.61
CA THR A 369 -12.15 5.88 -19.83
C THR A 369 -13.33 4.96 -19.66
N VAL A 370 -14.53 5.52 -19.55
CA VAL A 370 -15.79 4.77 -19.46
C VAL A 370 -16.21 4.37 -20.87
N GLY A 371 -16.53 3.09 -21.08
CA GLY A 371 -16.96 2.61 -22.40
C GLY A 371 -15.83 2.47 -23.42
N ALA A 372 -14.62 2.11 -22.97
CA ALA A 372 -13.43 2.02 -23.81
C ALA A 372 -13.49 0.88 -24.85
N GLY A 373 -13.07 1.21 -26.07
CA GLY A 373 -12.92 0.25 -27.17
C GLY A 373 -14.24 -0.39 -27.63
N SER A 374 -14.13 -1.43 -28.46
CA SER A 374 -15.31 -2.16 -28.98
C SER A 374 -16.06 -2.94 -27.90
N LYS A 375 -15.36 -3.35 -26.84
CA LYS A 375 -15.93 -4.07 -25.68
C LYS A 375 -16.70 -3.14 -24.74
N ARG A 376 -16.44 -1.83 -24.78
CA ARG A 376 -17.09 -0.80 -23.96
C ARG A 376 -16.92 -1.01 -22.45
N TYR A 377 -15.80 -1.56 -22.01
CA TYR A 377 -15.48 -1.70 -20.58
C TYR A 377 -14.90 -0.41 -20.01
N THR A 378 -14.93 -0.23 -18.69
CA THR A 378 -14.19 0.86 -18.06
C THR A 378 -12.69 0.54 -18.03
N GLU A 379 -11.86 1.45 -18.53
CA GLU A 379 -10.42 1.40 -18.34
C GLU A 379 -10.03 2.24 -17.11
N ASP A 380 -9.78 1.57 -15.99
CA ASP A 380 -9.44 2.21 -14.72
C ASP A 380 -8.37 1.41 -13.99
N TRP A 381 -7.11 1.69 -14.29
CA TRP A 381 -5.98 0.97 -13.72
C TRP A 381 -4.76 1.86 -13.52
N ALA A 382 -3.91 1.49 -12.58
CA ALA A 382 -2.61 2.11 -12.36
C ALA A 382 -1.57 1.06 -12.00
N LEU A 383 -0.33 1.32 -12.42
CA LEU A 383 0.85 0.53 -12.11
C LEU A 383 1.71 1.29 -11.10
N ILE A 384 2.01 0.64 -9.98
CA ILE A 384 2.85 1.17 -8.90
C ILE A 384 4.17 0.40 -8.95
N GLU A 385 5.30 1.10 -9.04
CA GLU A 385 6.62 0.51 -8.88
C GLU A 385 6.97 0.41 -7.39
N LEU A 386 7.18 -0.81 -6.89
CA LEU A 386 7.52 -1.06 -5.50
C LEU A 386 8.98 -0.74 -5.18
N ASP A 387 9.21 -0.27 -3.97
CA ASP A 387 10.55 -0.17 -3.40
C ASP A 387 11.03 -1.58 -3.02
N CYS A 388 12.02 -2.09 -3.75
CA CYS A 388 12.59 -3.43 -3.51
C CYS A 388 13.12 -3.62 -2.09
N ASN A 389 13.47 -2.54 -1.37
CA ASN A 389 13.93 -2.60 0.00
C ASN A 389 12.82 -2.95 1.00
N LYS A 390 11.55 -2.79 0.59
CA LYS A 390 10.37 -3.14 1.39
C LYS A 390 10.02 -4.62 1.31
N ILE A 391 10.52 -5.33 0.30
CA ILE A 391 10.22 -6.73 0.07
C ILE A 391 11.29 -7.59 0.75
N GLY A 392 10.86 -8.48 1.63
CA GLY A 392 11.72 -9.56 2.12
C GLY A 392 11.80 -10.67 1.07
N TRP A 393 12.65 -10.53 0.05
CA TRP A 393 12.69 -11.42 -1.12
C TRP A 393 12.80 -12.92 -0.80
N ALA A 394 13.49 -13.27 0.29
CA ALA A 394 13.58 -14.67 0.76
C ALA A 394 12.22 -15.28 1.13
N ASN A 395 11.24 -14.46 1.49
CA ASN A 395 9.90 -14.86 1.95
C ASN A 395 8.77 -14.33 1.04
N PHE A 396 9.12 -13.66 -0.06
CA PHE A 396 8.13 -13.11 -0.97
C PHE A 396 7.51 -14.24 -1.81
N LYS A 397 6.24 -14.56 -1.55
CA LYS A 397 5.55 -15.68 -2.21
C LYS A 397 4.91 -15.30 -3.56
N GLY A 398 5.05 -14.05 -4.01
CA GLY A 398 4.48 -13.57 -5.26
C GLY A 398 2.97 -13.39 -5.19
N ASN A 399 2.27 -13.73 -6.28
CA ASN A 399 0.82 -13.59 -6.37
C ASN A 399 0.09 -14.69 -5.58
N VAL A 400 -0.15 -14.44 -4.29
CA VAL A 400 -0.94 -15.30 -3.40
C VAL A 400 -1.98 -14.47 -2.63
N ILE A 401 -3.21 -14.96 -2.53
CA ILE A 401 -4.24 -14.38 -1.65
C ILE A 401 -4.17 -15.09 -0.31
N ASP A 402 -4.02 -14.35 0.78
CA ASP A 402 -4.26 -14.90 2.12
C ASP A 402 -5.77 -15.02 2.34
N LEU A 403 -6.30 -16.25 2.45
CA LEU A 403 -7.74 -16.51 2.62
C LEU A 403 -8.29 -16.10 4.00
N GLY A 404 -7.47 -15.62 4.92
CA GLY A 404 -7.85 -15.22 6.29
C GLY A 404 -8.18 -16.39 7.22
N THR A 405 -8.43 -16.06 8.49
CA THR A 405 -8.89 -17.00 9.54
C THR A 405 -10.38 -16.88 9.86
N GLU A 406 -11.05 -15.88 9.28
CA GLU A 406 -12.45 -15.54 9.58
C GLU A 406 -13.45 -16.59 9.09
N ILE A 407 -13.16 -17.21 7.94
CA ILE A 407 -13.97 -18.30 7.37
C ILE A 407 -13.19 -19.59 7.58
N THR A 408 -13.78 -20.54 8.31
CA THR A 408 -13.14 -21.85 8.56
C THR A 408 -12.92 -22.60 7.25
N PRO A 409 -11.86 -23.42 7.12
CA PRO A 409 -11.58 -24.16 5.88
C PRO A 409 -12.76 -25.02 5.39
N GLY A 410 -13.49 -25.65 6.32
CA GLY A 410 -14.67 -26.45 6.00
C GLY A 410 -15.82 -25.60 5.45
N LYS A 411 -16.11 -24.45 6.08
CA LYS A 411 -17.13 -23.51 5.58
C LYS A 411 -16.72 -22.92 4.23
N PHE A 412 -15.46 -22.54 4.08
CA PHE A 412 -14.92 -21.99 2.83
C PHE A 412 -15.07 -22.98 1.68
N THR A 413 -14.64 -24.22 1.88
CA THR A 413 -14.73 -25.29 0.88
C THR A 413 -16.19 -25.55 0.50
N SER A 414 -17.09 -25.65 1.47
CA SER A 414 -18.53 -25.80 1.21
C SER A 414 -19.14 -24.61 0.46
N MET A 415 -18.62 -23.39 0.65
CA MET A 415 -19.06 -22.22 -0.11
C MET A 415 -18.52 -22.21 -1.54
N MET A 416 -17.38 -22.87 -1.79
CA MET A 416 -16.74 -23.03 -3.10
C MET A 416 -17.24 -24.23 -3.92
N ASP A 417 -18.01 -25.13 -3.29
CA ASP A 417 -18.62 -26.29 -3.91
C ASP A 417 -20.15 -26.15 -3.91
N PRO A 418 -20.73 -25.49 -4.93
CA PRO A 418 -22.14 -25.14 -4.93
C PRO A 418 -23.05 -26.34 -5.23
N ASP A 419 -22.52 -27.42 -5.82
CA ASP A 419 -23.17 -28.71 -5.98
C ASP A 419 -22.53 -29.73 -5.01
N PRO A 420 -23.22 -30.12 -3.91
CA PRO A 420 -22.68 -31.06 -2.93
C PRO A 420 -22.57 -32.50 -3.46
N THR A 421 -23.16 -32.80 -4.63
CA THR A 421 -23.10 -34.13 -5.25
C THR A 421 -21.93 -34.29 -6.21
N ALA A 422 -21.35 -33.17 -6.67
CA ALA A 422 -20.17 -33.17 -7.53
C ALA A 422 -18.88 -33.33 -6.69
N PRO A 423 -17.82 -33.96 -7.26
CA PRO A 423 -16.50 -33.93 -6.64
C PRO A 423 -16.02 -32.49 -6.46
N SER A 424 -15.53 -32.17 -5.26
CA SER A 424 -14.98 -30.85 -4.95
C SER A 424 -13.90 -30.47 -5.96
N SER A 425 -14.04 -29.28 -6.52
CA SER A 425 -13.08 -28.74 -7.49
C SER A 425 -12.11 -27.73 -6.87
N PHE A 426 -12.34 -27.37 -5.61
CA PHE A 426 -11.57 -26.41 -4.85
C PHE A 426 -10.78 -27.12 -3.75
N ASN A 427 -9.48 -26.80 -3.64
CA ASN A 427 -8.65 -27.30 -2.55
C ASN A 427 -8.22 -26.14 -1.67
N TYR A 428 -8.66 -26.11 -0.42
CA TYR A 428 -8.24 -25.08 0.52
C TYR A 428 -6.75 -25.29 0.88
N PRO A 429 -5.88 -24.29 0.65
CA PRO A 429 -4.45 -24.43 0.93
C PRO A 429 -4.18 -24.58 2.42
N TYR A 430 -3.28 -25.51 2.80
CA TYR A 430 -2.98 -25.80 4.21
C TYR A 430 -2.41 -24.58 4.98
N ASP A 431 -1.73 -23.69 4.27
CA ASP A 431 -1.17 -22.44 4.75
C ASP A 431 -2.08 -21.24 4.44
N ARG A 432 -3.32 -21.45 3.98
CA ARG A 432 -4.26 -20.37 3.63
C ARG A 432 -3.78 -19.47 2.46
N LEU A 433 -2.59 -19.69 1.90
CA LEU A 433 -2.07 -18.90 0.78
C LEU A 433 -2.56 -19.50 -0.53
N PHE A 434 -3.56 -18.86 -1.12
CA PHE A 434 -4.16 -19.30 -2.36
C PHE A 434 -3.40 -18.73 -3.57
N PRO A 435 -2.70 -19.56 -4.37
CA PRO A 435 -1.87 -19.08 -5.46
C PRO A 435 -2.70 -18.62 -6.65
N ILE A 436 -2.30 -17.51 -7.25
CA ILE A 436 -2.95 -16.94 -8.43
C ILE A 436 -2.15 -17.27 -9.68
N GLN A 437 -2.81 -17.90 -10.64
CA GLN A 437 -2.21 -18.39 -11.88
C GLN A 437 -3.18 -18.28 -13.05
N GLY A 438 -2.72 -17.65 -14.13
CA GLY A 438 -3.50 -17.53 -15.35
C GLY A 438 -4.67 -16.54 -15.26
N VAL A 439 -5.50 -16.56 -16.30
CA VAL A 439 -6.60 -15.61 -16.52
C VAL A 439 -7.82 -16.39 -16.96
N VAL A 440 -9.02 -15.99 -16.52
CA VAL A 440 -10.28 -16.55 -17.01
C VAL A 440 -10.63 -15.86 -18.33
N PRO A 441 -10.78 -16.62 -19.44
CA PRO A 441 -11.21 -16.06 -20.72
C PRO A 441 -12.58 -15.39 -20.64
N ASP A 442 -12.79 -14.30 -21.38
CA ASP A 442 -14.04 -13.53 -21.35
C ASP A 442 -15.26 -14.36 -21.81
N ASP A 443 -15.06 -15.36 -22.68
CA ASP A 443 -16.10 -16.29 -23.12
C ASP A 443 -16.49 -17.31 -22.03
N GLU A 444 -15.55 -17.70 -21.17
CA GLU A 444 -15.80 -18.52 -19.99
C GLU A 444 -16.48 -17.73 -18.87
N LEU A 445 -16.18 -16.42 -18.73
CA LEU A 445 -16.93 -15.54 -17.82
C LEU A 445 -18.42 -15.47 -18.20
N ALA A 446 -18.73 -15.47 -19.50
CA ALA A 446 -20.10 -15.45 -19.99
C ALA A 446 -20.80 -16.82 -19.91
N ARG A 447 -20.04 -17.90 -19.99
CA ARG A 447 -20.52 -19.29 -20.01
C ARG A 447 -19.67 -20.16 -19.08
N PRO A 448 -19.92 -20.10 -17.76
CA PRO A 448 -19.15 -20.88 -16.81
C PRO A 448 -19.41 -22.37 -17.00
N ARG A 449 -18.38 -23.18 -16.72
CA ARG A 449 -18.47 -24.66 -16.79
C ARG A 449 -19.01 -25.29 -15.49
N MET A 450 -18.94 -24.55 -14.40
CA MET A 450 -19.42 -24.96 -13.09
C MET A 450 -20.94 -24.76 -13.02
N HIS A 451 -21.60 -25.67 -12.30
CA HIS A 451 -23.04 -25.63 -12.04
C HIS A 451 -23.28 -25.69 -10.54
N ASP A 452 -24.40 -25.13 -10.06
CA ASP A 452 -24.82 -25.24 -8.68
C ASP A 452 -25.66 -26.50 -8.40
N ALA A 453 -26.13 -26.67 -7.15
CA ALA A 453 -26.95 -27.79 -6.73
C ALA A 453 -28.27 -27.97 -7.53
N ASN A 454 -28.74 -26.94 -8.23
CA ASN A 454 -29.92 -27.02 -9.09
C ASN A 454 -29.57 -27.32 -10.56
N GLY A 455 -28.29 -27.48 -10.87
CA GLY A 455 -27.80 -27.62 -12.24
C GLY A 455 -27.75 -26.31 -13.02
N GLU A 456 -27.88 -25.14 -12.36
CA GLU A 456 -27.77 -23.84 -13.02
C GLU A 456 -26.30 -23.41 -13.16
N PRO A 457 -25.89 -22.78 -14.27
CA PRO A 457 -24.50 -22.32 -14.44
C PRO A 457 -24.09 -21.32 -13.34
N CYS A 458 -22.96 -21.57 -12.69
CA CYS A 458 -22.47 -20.79 -11.56
C CYS A 458 -20.97 -20.54 -11.69
N LEU A 459 -20.51 -19.32 -11.38
CA LEU A 459 -19.10 -18.96 -11.30
C LEU A 459 -18.79 -18.39 -9.93
N LEU A 460 -18.12 -19.17 -9.08
CA LEU A 460 -17.69 -18.72 -7.77
C LEU A 460 -16.35 -17.99 -7.84
N LEU A 461 -16.31 -16.86 -7.16
CA LEU A 461 -15.22 -15.90 -7.21
C LEU A 461 -14.76 -15.55 -5.80
N ILE A 462 -13.46 -15.43 -5.63
CA ILE A 462 -12.78 -15.08 -4.39
C ILE A 462 -12.09 -13.72 -4.59
N LYS A 463 -12.10 -12.88 -3.57
CA LYS A 463 -11.18 -11.75 -3.46
C LYS A 463 -10.70 -11.59 -2.02
N ASN A 464 -9.59 -10.88 -1.84
CA ASN A 464 -9.23 -10.25 -0.56
C ASN A 464 -9.12 -8.74 -0.79
N GLY A 465 -10.06 -7.99 -0.20
CA GLY A 465 -10.16 -6.54 -0.33
C GLY A 465 -9.78 -5.83 0.97
N ALA A 466 -9.33 -4.58 0.87
CA ALA A 466 -8.87 -3.81 2.02
C ALA A 466 -9.95 -3.58 3.09
N ALA A 467 -11.22 -3.46 2.69
CA ALA A 467 -12.33 -3.15 3.59
C ALA A 467 -13.05 -4.40 4.11
N THR A 468 -13.31 -5.38 3.23
CA THR A 468 -14.10 -6.58 3.59
C THR A 468 -13.25 -7.82 3.86
N GLY A 469 -11.93 -7.77 3.60
CA GLY A 469 -11.07 -8.94 3.66
C GLY A 469 -11.46 -9.98 2.61
N THR A 470 -11.37 -11.26 2.99
CA THR A 470 -11.67 -12.38 2.09
C THR A 470 -13.16 -12.61 1.97
N THR A 471 -13.69 -12.49 0.76
CA THR A 471 -15.10 -12.75 0.46
C THR A 471 -15.25 -13.70 -0.74
N ILE A 472 -16.36 -14.43 -0.74
CA ILE A 472 -16.77 -15.31 -1.84
C ILE A 472 -18.04 -14.71 -2.46
N GLY A 473 -18.09 -14.66 -3.79
CA GLY A 473 -19.21 -14.13 -4.55
C GLY A 473 -19.52 -14.97 -5.77
N ARG A 474 -20.58 -14.58 -6.49
CA ARG A 474 -21.06 -15.23 -7.71
C ARG A 474 -21.03 -14.26 -8.87
N GLY A 475 -20.27 -14.59 -9.91
CA GLY A 475 -20.20 -13.79 -11.13
C GLY A 475 -21.43 -14.00 -12.02
N THR A 476 -21.87 -12.96 -12.72
CA THR A 476 -22.96 -13.05 -13.70
C THR A 476 -22.40 -13.18 -15.12
N GLY A 477 -22.91 -14.15 -15.89
CA GLY A 477 -22.51 -14.32 -17.29
C GLY A 477 -22.96 -13.18 -18.22
N ILE A 478 -23.92 -12.37 -17.77
CA ILE A 478 -24.41 -11.17 -18.47
C ILE A 478 -23.71 -9.96 -17.85
N LYS A 479 -23.08 -9.13 -18.70
CA LYS A 479 -22.43 -7.89 -18.27
C LYS A 479 -23.49 -6.82 -17.95
N SER A 480 -23.27 -6.07 -16.87
CA SER A 480 -24.14 -4.96 -16.48
C SER A 480 -23.78 -3.71 -17.24
N PHE A 481 -24.77 -2.88 -17.57
CA PHE A 481 -24.52 -1.50 -17.98
C PHE A 481 -24.40 -0.63 -16.74
N VAL A 482 -23.32 0.12 -16.64
CA VAL A 482 -23.08 1.09 -15.57
C VAL A 482 -23.05 2.47 -16.19
N ARG A 483 -23.74 3.42 -15.56
CA ARG A 483 -23.82 4.81 -16.02
C ARG A 483 -23.22 5.73 -14.98
N ASP A 484 -22.24 6.52 -15.40
CA ASP A 484 -21.64 7.57 -14.59
C ASP A 484 -22.21 8.93 -15.00
N TYR A 485 -22.48 9.75 -14.00
CA TYR A 485 -23.01 11.10 -14.12
C TYR A 485 -21.95 12.05 -13.58
N SER A 486 -21.21 12.69 -14.47
CA SER A 486 -20.20 13.65 -14.08
C SER A 486 -20.84 14.96 -13.58
N LEU A 487 -20.09 15.73 -12.80
CA LEU A 487 -20.55 16.99 -12.20
C LEU A 487 -20.96 18.06 -13.23
N ASP A 488 -20.42 17.98 -14.45
CA ASP A 488 -20.76 18.85 -15.58
C ASP A 488 -21.99 18.35 -16.38
N GLY A 489 -22.64 17.28 -15.93
CA GLY A 489 -23.84 16.73 -16.55
C GLY A 489 -23.58 15.82 -17.76
N THR A 490 -22.32 15.48 -18.06
CA THR A 490 -22.04 14.48 -19.09
C THR A 490 -22.36 13.07 -18.58
N GLU A 491 -22.91 12.27 -19.49
CA GLU A 491 -23.33 10.91 -19.17
C GLU A 491 -22.44 9.92 -19.92
N GLN A 492 -21.79 9.02 -19.19
CA GLN A 492 -20.95 7.99 -19.79
C GLN A 492 -21.48 6.62 -19.40
N THR A 493 -21.39 5.65 -20.32
CA THR A 493 -21.92 4.30 -20.09
C THR A 493 -20.87 3.26 -20.45
N SER A 494 -20.62 2.34 -19.52
CA SER A 494 -19.77 1.19 -19.70
C SER A 494 -20.53 -0.12 -19.53
N MET A 495 -19.88 -1.21 -19.91
CA MET A 495 -20.26 -2.56 -19.55
C MET A 495 -19.28 -3.06 -18.48
N GLU A 496 -19.79 -3.73 -17.46
CA GLU A 496 -18.97 -4.27 -16.37
C GLU A 496 -19.30 -5.73 -16.09
N PHE A 497 -18.32 -6.49 -15.61
CA PHE A 497 -18.58 -7.81 -15.05
C PHE A 497 -19.18 -7.65 -13.66
N ALA A 498 -20.39 -8.15 -13.45
CA ALA A 498 -21.09 -8.02 -12.19
C ALA A 498 -20.89 -9.25 -11.30
N ILE A 499 -20.69 -9.00 -10.02
CA ILE A 499 -20.47 -10.00 -8.98
C ILE A 499 -21.45 -9.74 -7.85
N LEU A 500 -22.16 -10.79 -7.45
CA LEU A 500 -23.13 -10.79 -6.38
C LEU A 500 -22.54 -11.43 -5.12
N GLY A 501 -23.06 -11.08 -3.95
CA GLY A 501 -22.78 -11.79 -2.71
C GLY A 501 -23.13 -13.29 -2.82
N ASN A 502 -22.33 -14.15 -2.21
CA ASN A 502 -22.64 -15.58 -2.15
C ASN A 502 -23.81 -15.86 -1.19
N ASP A 503 -23.80 -15.23 -0.01
CA ASP A 503 -24.87 -15.31 0.98
C ASP A 503 -25.93 -14.22 0.74
N ARG A 504 -27.18 -14.47 1.14
CA ARG A 504 -28.31 -13.55 0.97
C ARG A 504 -28.17 -12.25 1.76
N THR A 505 -27.30 -12.22 2.77
CA THR A 505 -27.16 -11.08 3.70
C THR A 505 -25.79 -10.43 3.67
N ALA A 506 -24.80 -10.99 2.96
CA ALA A 506 -23.42 -10.50 2.97
C ALA A 506 -23.02 -9.94 1.60
N ALA A 507 -22.58 -8.68 1.58
CA ALA A 507 -22.04 -8.05 0.38
C ALA A 507 -20.72 -8.69 -0.04
N PHE A 508 -20.48 -8.77 -1.35
CA PHE A 508 -19.20 -9.24 -1.87
C PHE A 508 -18.10 -8.19 -1.63
N SER A 509 -18.41 -6.90 -1.79
CA SER A 509 -17.47 -5.79 -1.60
C SER A 509 -18.07 -4.61 -0.83
N ALA A 510 -17.20 -3.73 -0.37
CA ALA A 510 -17.56 -2.41 0.16
C ALA A 510 -16.59 -1.34 -0.36
N ARG A 511 -16.88 -0.06 -0.09
CA ARG A 511 -15.94 1.04 -0.35
C ARG A 511 -14.58 0.75 0.30
N GLY A 512 -13.51 0.90 -0.46
CA GLY A 512 -12.14 0.54 -0.08
C GLY A 512 -11.64 -0.77 -0.70
N ASP A 513 -12.53 -1.63 -1.22
CA ASP A 513 -12.12 -2.83 -1.95
C ASP A 513 -11.72 -2.54 -3.41
N SER A 514 -11.91 -1.32 -3.91
CA SER A 514 -11.49 -0.90 -5.25
C SER A 514 -10.02 -1.24 -5.50
N GLY A 515 -9.75 -1.82 -6.66
CA GLY A 515 -8.44 -2.33 -7.02
C GLY A 515 -8.14 -3.74 -6.52
N ALA A 516 -9.04 -4.41 -5.80
CA ALA A 516 -8.85 -5.81 -5.43
C ALA A 516 -8.90 -6.72 -6.67
N VAL A 517 -8.09 -7.78 -6.66
CA VAL A 517 -8.18 -8.83 -7.68
C VAL A 517 -9.33 -9.77 -7.36
N ILE A 518 -10.06 -10.19 -8.40
CA ILE A 518 -11.12 -11.17 -8.31
C ILE A 518 -10.68 -12.42 -9.09
N VAL A 519 -10.72 -13.58 -8.45
CA VAL A 519 -10.19 -14.85 -9.00
C VAL A 519 -11.22 -15.97 -8.88
N ASP A 520 -11.13 -16.99 -9.73
CA ASP A 520 -11.96 -18.19 -9.60
C ASP A 520 -11.37 -19.21 -8.59
N GLY A 521 -12.09 -20.30 -8.35
CA GLY A 521 -11.64 -21.40 -7.48
C GLY A 521 -10.38 -22.14 -7.95
N LYS A 522 -9.82 -21.81 -9.12
CA LYS A 522 -8.54 -22.36 -9.64
C LYS A 522 -7.40 -21.35 -9.56
N GLY A 523 -7.66 -20.16 -9.02
CA GLY A 523 -6.69 -19.07 -8.94
C GLY A 523 -6.52 -18.28 -10.23
N ARG A 524 -7.40 -18.44 -11.23
CA ARG A 524 -7.33 -17.66 -12.47
C ARG A 524 -7.96 -16.28 -12.26
N VAL A 525 -7.31 -15.24 -12.76
CA VAL A 525 -7.82 -13.87 -12.61
C VAL A 525 -9.03 -13.64 -13.51
N ALA A 526 -10.16 -13.28 -12.91
CA ALA A 526 -11.40 -12.97 -13.61
C ALA A 526 -11.52 -11.47 -13.92
N ALA A 527 -11.29 -10.61 -12.92
CA ALA A 527 -11.49 -9.17 -13.05
C ALA A 527 -10.66 -8.35 -12.06
N LEU A 528 -10.49 -7.07 -12.38
CA LEU A 528 -10.06 -6.03 -11.44
C LEU A 528 -11.31 -5.31 -10.91
N LEU A 529 -11.48 -5.24 -9.59
CA LEU A 529 -12.61 -4.54 -8.97
C LEU A 529 -12.47 -3.03 -9.17
N THR A 530 -13.46 -2.39 -9.77
CA THR A 530 -13.45 -0.94 -10.07
C THR A 530 -14.61 -0.18 -9.45
N GLY A 531 -15.71 -0.84 -9.10
CA GLY A 531 -16.85 -0.15 -8.50
C GLY A 531 -17.90 -1.08 -7.90
N GLY A 532 -18.99 -0.47 -7.47
CA GLY A 532 -20.13 -1.16 -6.88
C GLY A 532 -21.39 -0.31 -6.94
N SER A 533 -22.55 -0.95 -6.87
CA SER A 533 -23.85 -0.32 -6.72
C SER A 533 -24.44 -0.61 -5.35
N GLY A 534 -24.91 0.42 -4.65
CA GLY A 534 -25.59 0.32 -3.36
C GLY A 534 -26.02 1.70 -2.85
N LEU A 535 -27.01 1.75 -1.97
CA LEU A 535 -27.46 3.01 -1.33
C LEU A 535 -26.52 3.45 -0.18
N THR A 536 -25.88 2.48 0.47
CA THR A 536 -24.95 2.70 1.57
C THR A 536 -23.51 2.41 1.11
N GLU A 537 -22.56 2.42 2.04
CA GLU A 537 -21.17 2.02 1.76
C GLU A 537 -21.04 0.51 1.42
N SER A 538 -22.08 -0.28 1.75
CA SER A 538 -22.21 -1.68 1.33
C SER A 538 -22.72 -1.77 -0.10
N THR A 539 -22.14 -2.70 -0.86
CA THR A 539 -22.46 -2.90 -2.28
C THR A 539 -23.40 -4.10 -2.49
N ASP A 540 -24.54 -3.88 -3.15
CA ASP A 540 -25.45 -4.95 -3.58
C ASP A 540 -24.86 -5.72 -4.77
N ILE A 541 -24.25 -5.01 -5.71
CA ILE A 541 -23.63 -5.56 -6.91
C ILE A 541 -22.25 -4.94 -7.11
N THR A 542 -21.22 -5.77 -7.07
CA THR A 542 -19.84 -5.37 -7.33
C THR A 542 -19.58 -5.39 -8.84
N TYR A 543 -18.80 -4.43 -9.31
CA TYR A 543 -18.39 -4.31 -10.71
C TYR A 543 -16.88 -4.45 -10.84
N GLY A 544 -16.46 -5.26 -11.81
CA GLY A 544 -15.07 -5.39 -12.19
C GLY A 544 -14.86 -5.34 -13.69
N THR A 545 -13.70 -4.85 -14.09
CA THR A 545 -13.24 -4.89 -15.47
C THR A 545 -12.66 -6.27 -15.77
N PRO A 546 -13.15 -6.99 -16.79
CA PRO A 546 -12.61 -8.30 -17.18
C PRO A 546 -11.11 -8.26 -17.41
N PHE A 547 -10.37 -9.16 -16.76
CA PHE A 547 -8.92 -9.05 -16.69
C PHE A 547 -8.22 -9.43 -17.98
N GLU A 548 -8.76 -10.35 -18.78
CA GLU A 548 -8.21 -10.69 -20.10
C GLU A 548 -8.07 -9.44 -20.98
N TRP A 549 -9.15 -8.67 -21.10
CA TRP A 549 -9.14 -7.41 -21.83
C TRP A 549 -8.20 -6.38 -21.20
N LEU A 550 -8.22 -6.24 -19.88
CA LEU A 550 -7.34 -5.31 -19.18
C LEU A 550 -5.86 -5.64 -19.39
N LEU A 551 -5.50 -6.92 -19.39
CA LEU A 551 -4.14 -7.37 -19.63
C LEU A 551 -3.65 -7.02 -21.03
N GLU A 552 -4.52 -7.06 -22.05
CA GLU A 552 -4.20 -6.56 -23.39
C GLU A 552 -3.88 -5.06 -23.38
N ARG A 553 -4.66 -4.25 -22.63
CA ARG A 553 -4.41 -2.81 -22.47
C ARG A 553 -3.07 -2.53 -21.78
N ILE A 554 -2.76 -3.28 -20.73
CA ILE A 554 -1.47 -3.18 -20.03
C ILE A 554 -0.34 -3.56 -20.99
N LYS A 555 -0.46 -4.67 -21.72
CA LYS A 555 0.54 -5.13 -22.69
C LYS A 555 0.74 -4.20 -23.88
N ALA A 556 -0.31 -3.48 -24.30
CA ALA A 556 -0.17 -2.45 -25.33
C ALA A 556 0.81 -1.34 -24.90
N LYS A 557 0.90 -1.04 -23.60
CA LYS A 557 1.89 -0.10 -23.06
C LYS A 557 3.20 -0.76 -22.64
N PHE A 558 3.11 -1.95 -22.06
CA PHE A 558 4.23 -2.72 -21.51
C PHE A 558 4.23 -4.13 -22.14
N PRO A 559 4.80 -4.32 -23.34
CA PRO A 559 4.65 -5.57 -24.11
C PRO A 559 5.06 -6.85 -23.39
N ASN A 560 6.03 -6.73 -22.48
CA ASN A 560 6.57 -7.83 -21.68
C ASN A 560 5.86 -8.03 -20.33
N ALA A 561 4.78 -7.28 -20.06
CA ALA A 561 4.04 -7.38 -18.81
C ALA A 561 3.42 -8.77 -18.65
N HIS A 562 3.70 -9.40 -17.51
CA HIS A 562 3.14 -10.69 -17.14
C HIS A 562 2.89 -10.76 -15.63
N LEU A 563 2.03 -11.69 -15.21
CA LEU A 563 1.80 -11.97 -13.80
C LEU A 563 3.11 -12.45 -13.18
N TYR A 564 3.52 -11.84 -12.06
CA TYR A 564 4.65 -12.33 -11.29
C TYR A 564 4.32 -13.73 -10.75
N PRO A 565 5.24 -14.72 -10.83
CA PRO A 565 4.92 -16.09 -10.44
C PRO A 565 4.65 -16.19 -8.93
N SER A 566 3.72 -17.06 -8.54
CA SER A 566 3.62 -17.54 -7.16
C SER A 566 4.77 -18.50 -6.89
N MET A 567 5.48 -18.34 -5.78
CA MET A 567 6.50 -19.30 -5.35
C MET A 567 5.89 -20.25 -4.32
N ALA A 568 6.05 -21.56 -4.55
CA ALA A 568 5.63 -22.61 -3.62
C ALA A 568 6.28 -22.44 -2.24
#